data_AF-A0A2W6RIP1-F1
#
_entry.id   AF-A0A2W6RIP1-F1
#
_cell.length_a   1.000
_cell.length_b   1.000
_cell.length_c   1.000
_cell.angle_alpha   90.00
_cell.angle_beta   90.00
_cell.angle_gamma   90.00
#
_symmetry.space_group_name_H-M   'P 1'
#
loop_
_entity.id
_entity.type
_entity.pdbx_description
1 polymer ?
#
loop_
_entity_poly.entity_id
_entity_poly.type
_entity_poly.pdbx_seq_one_letter_code
_entity_poly.pdbx_strand_id
1 'polypeptide(L)'
;MLAVLVTIAAMQLGDHDALSSDIDRFGRIFIVSSGCARMGYEVDFDPLHDMQRQIESRASEAGMPEAEISRRINDSIVRHETDLPPRNLPEDASPSQIMQHLRDVKEVYPLRCGQLAWEAPEALTSEGLKSGDAQLIERMSFFETLYARAPESK
;
A
#
# COMPACT_ATOMS: atom_id res chain seq x y z
N MET A 1 15.66 -30.76 32.29
CA MET A 1 14.43 -29.94 32.08
C MET A 1 14.70 -28.52 31.60
N LEU A 2 15.80 -27.86 31.99
CA LEU A 2 16.13 -26.50 31.47
C LEU A 2 16.32 -26.43 29.95
N ALA A 3 16.97 -27.43 29.34
CA ALA A 3 17.26 -27.43 27.90
C ALA A 3 16.00 -27.46 27.01
N VAL A 4 14.91 -28.09 27.47
CA VAL A 4 13.65 -28.22 26.71
C VAL A 4 12.85 -26.91 26.74
N LEU A 5 12.89 -26.15 27.84
CA LEU A 5 12.20 -24.86 27.95
C LEU A 5 12.85 -23.77 27.07
N VAL A 6 14.18 -23.81 26.93
CA VAL A 6 14.91 -22.86 26.07
C VAL A 6 14.59 -23.08 24.58
N THR A 7 14.39 -24.33 24.15
CA THR A 7 14.04 -24.63 22.75
C THR A 7 12.61 -24.19 22.40
N ILE A 8 11.65 -24.37 23.31
CA ILE A 8 10.25 -23.94 23.10
C ILE A 8 10.15 -22.41 23.05
N ALA A 9 10.85 -21.70 23.94
CA ALA A 9 10.87 -20.24 23.94
C ALA A 9 11.54 -19.65 22.68
N ALA A 10 12.60 -20.28 22.17
CA ALA A 10 13.26 -19.84 20.94
C ALA A 10 12.41 -20.08 19.69
N MET A 11 11.64 -21.17 19.63
CA MET A 11 10.69 -21.43 18.54
C MET A 11 9.54 -20.41 18.54
N GLN A 12 9.00 -20.09 19.72
CA GLN A 12 7.95 -19.07 19.85
C GLN A 12 8.43 -17.67 19.46
N LEU A 13 9.66 -17.29 19.80
CA LEU A 13 10.23 -16.00 19.39
C LEU A 13 10.43 -15.90 17.87
N GLY A 14 10.90 -16.98 17.22
CA GLY A 14 11.07 -17.00 15.75
C GLY A 14 9.76 -16.89 14.98
N ASP A 15 8.69 -17.54 15.47
CA ASP A 15 7.37 -17.48 14.85
C ASP A 15 6.71 -16.10 15.01
N HIS A 16 6.95 -15.41 16.13
CA HIS A 16 6.45 -14.06 16.35
C HIS A 16 7.12 -13.01 15.44
N ASP A 17 8.43 -13.13 15.20
CA ASP A 17 9.16 -12.21 14.31
C ASP A 17 8.77 -12.42 12.84
N ALA A 18 8.62 -13.68 12.41
CA ALA A 18 8.13 -14.01 11.06
C ALA A 18 6.71 -13.48 10.83
N LEU A 19 5.81 -13.68 11.80
CA LEU A 19 4.44 -13.18 11.71
C LEU A 19 4.38 -11.64 11.68
N SER A 20 5.25 -10.97 12.45
CA SER A 20 5.35 -9.51 12.41
C SER A 20 5.81 -9.00 11.04
N SER A 21 6.78 -9.68 10.41
CA SER A 21 7.24 -9.35 9.07
C SER A 21 6.16 -9.58 8.01
N ASP A 22 5.37 -10.65 8.13
CA ASP A 22 4.29 -10.94 7.18
C ASP A 22 3.15 -9.91 7.29
N ILE A 23 2.78 -9.53 8.52
CA ILE A 23 1.79 -8.46 8.75
C ILE A 23 2.27 -7.14 8.15
N ASP A 24 3.54 -6.77 8.36
CA ASP A 24 4.12 -5.54 7.81
C ASP A 24 4.12 -5.55 6.27
N ARG A 25 4.56 -6.67 5.67
CA ARG A 25 4.51 -6.87 4.23
C ARG A 25 3.09 -6.75 3.68
N PHE A 26 2.11 -7.37 4.34
CA PHE A 26 0.71 -7.28 3.94
C PHE A 26 0.22 -5.82 3.92
N GLY A 27 0.41 -5.06 5.00
CA GLY A 27 -0.06 -3.67 5.07
C GLY A 27 0.57 -2.79 3.97
N ARG A 28 1.86 -2.98 3.69
CA ARG A 28 2.54 -2.28 2.59
C ARG A 28 1.93 -2.62 1.23
N ILE A 29 1.81 -3.91 0.91
CA ILE A 29 1.25 -4.38 -0.37
C ILE A 29 -0.19 -3.90 -0.51
N PHE A 30 -1.00 -3.98 0.55
CA PHE A 30 -2.39 -3.54 0.56
C PHE A 30 -2.54 -2.05 0.27
N ILE A 31 -1.76 -1.20 0.93
CA ILE A 31 -1.81 0.25 0.70
C ILE A 31 -1.36 0.59 -0.72
N VAL A 32 -0.25 0.03 -1.19
CA VAL A 32 0.24 0.30 -2.55
C VAL A 32 -0.77 -0.17 -3.59
N SER A 33 -1.32 -1.38 -3.43
CA SER A 33 -2.37 -1.95 -4.30
C SER A 33 -3.61 -1.04 -4.36
N SER A 34 -4.09 -0.61 -3.20
CA SER A 34 -5.21 0.34 -3.08
C SER A 34 -4.89 1.68 -3.74
N GLY A 35 -3.66 2.16 -3.61
CA GLY A 35 -3.15 3.35 -4.27
C GLY A 35 -3.16 3.23 -5.80
N CYS A 36 -2.59 2.15 -6.33
CA CYS A 36 -2.53 1.87 -7.76
C CYS A 36 -3.95 1.78 -8.35
N ALA A 37 -4.86 1.04 -7.71
CA ALA A 37 -6.25 0.94 -8.16
C ALA A 37 -6.92 2.32 -8.29
N ARG A 38 -6.68 3.24 -7.34
CA ARG A 38 -7.23 4.61 -7.38
C ARG A 38 -6.67 5.46 -8.52
N MET A 39 -5.46 5.15 -8.97
CA MET A 39 -4.83 5.84 -10.09
C MET A 39 -5.20 5.24 -11.45
N GLY A 40 -6.00 4.18 -11.47
CA GLY A 40 -6.51 3.54 -12.69
C GLY A 40 -5.71 2.30 -13.14
N TYR A 41 -4.78 1.83 -12.31
CA TYR A 41 -4.09 0.57 -12.56
C TYR A 41 -5.06 -0.60 -12.28
N GLU A 42 -5.00 -1.64 -13.11
CA GLU A 42 -5.77 -2.86 -12.89
C GLU A 42 -5.09 -3.71 -11.81
N VAL A 43 -5.74 -3.82 -10.65
CA VAL A 43 -5.21 -4.51 -9.48
C VAL A 43 -6.14 -5.66 -9.10
N ASP A 44 -5.56 -6.84 -8.91
CA ASP A 44 -6.25 -8.00 -8.34
C ASP A 44 -6.03 -8.05 -6.82
N PHE A 45 -7.12 -8.02 -6.07
CA PHE A 45 -7.10 -8.05 -4.60
C PHE A 45 -7.24 -9.47 -4.04
N ASP A 46 -7.58 -10.47 -4.85
CA ASP A 46 -7.75 -11.85 -4.38
C ASP A 46 -6.46 -12.41 -3.75
N PRO A 47 -5.25 -12.19 -4.32
CA PRO A 47 -4.01 -12.62 -3.67
C PRO A 47 -3.75 -11.97 -2.32
N LEU A 48 -4.22 -10.74 -2.12
CA LEU A 48 -4.08 -10.04 -0.83
C LEU A 48 -5.06 -10.62 0.20
N HIS A 49 -6.28 -10.94 -0.21
CA HIS A 49 -7.24 -11.64 0.65
C HIS A 49 -6.71 -13.02 1.06
N ASP A 50 -6.05 -13.74 0.15
CA ASP A 50 -5.37 -15.00 0.46
C ASP A 50 -4.24 -14.82 1.47
N MET A 51 -3.39 -13.81 1.27
CA MET A 51 -2.32 -13.47 2.22
C MET A 51 -2.88 -13.13 3.60
N GLN A 52 -3.94 -12.32 3.67
CA GLN A 52 -4.59 -11.96 4.93
C GLN A 52 -5.11 -13.21 5.66
N ARG A 53 -5.83 -14.10 4.96
CA ARG A 53 -6.33 -15.36 5.54
C ARG A 53 -5.20 -16.24 6.08
N GLN A 54 -4.08 -16.31 5.38
CA GLN A 54 -2.91 -17.08 5.82
C GLN A 54 -2.28 -16.48 7.08
N ILE A 55 -2.18 -15.15 7.16
CA ILE A 55 -1.70 -14.43 8.35
C ILE A 55 -2.62 -14.69 9.55
N GLU A 56 -3.93 -14.55 9.35
CA GLU A 56 -4.93 -14.79 10.40
C GLU A 56 -4.89 -16.24 10.90
N SER A 57 -4.78 -17.23 10.00
CA SER A 57 -4.65 -18.65 10.36
C SER A 57 -3.39 -18.89 11.21
N ARG A 58 -2.23 -18.45 10.73
CA ARG A 58 -0.95 -18.64 11.45
C ARG A 58 -0.92 -17.92 12.79
N ALA A 59 -1.48 -16.72 12.87
CA ALA A 59 -1.57 -15.98 14.11
C ALA A 59 -2.51 -16.65 15.12
N SER A 60 -3.64 -17.19 14.65
CA SER A 60 -4.56 -17.98 15.46
C SER A 60 -3.91 -19.27 15.98
N GLU A 61 -3.19 -20.00 15.12
CA GLU A 61 -2.42 -21.19 15.48
C GLU A 61 -1.33 -20.90 16.51
N ALA A 62 -0.73 -19.71 16.47
CA ALA A 62 0.22 -19.20 17.46
C ALA A 62 -0.44 -18.72 18.77
N GLY A 63 -1.77 -18.81 18.90
CA GLY A 63 -2.52 -18.41 20.09
C GLY A 63 -2.74 -16.90 20.24
N MET A 64 -2.58 -16.12 19.16
CA MET A 64 -2.86 -14.70 19.19
C MET A 64 -4.38 -14.44 19.24
N PRO A 65 -4.88 -13.57 20.14
CA PRO A 65 -6.28 -13.18 20.14
C PRO A 65 -6.68 -12.48 18.84
N GLU A 66 -7.86 -12.78 18.30
CA GLU A 66 -8.39 -12.19 17.05
C GLU A 66 -8.35 -10.65 17.05
N ALA A 67 -8.71 -10.02 18.18
CA ALA A 67 -8.65 -8.57 18.32
C ALA A 67 -7.22 -8.01 18.16
N GLU A 68 -6.21 -8.74 18.60
CA GLU A 68 -4.80 -8.35 18.46
C GLU A 68 -4.31 -8.55 17.01
N ILE A 69 -4.77 -9.61 16.33
CA ILE A 69 -4.49 -9.85 14.90
C ILE A 69 -5.02 -8.67 14.07
N SER A 70 -6.32 -8.37 14.22
CA SER A 70 -6.99 -7.28 13.52
C SER A 70 -6.34 -5.93 13.81
N ARG A 71 -5.96 -5.67 15.07
CA ARG A 71 -5.25 -4.45 15.45
C ARG A 71 -3.90 -4.35 14.73
N ARG A 72 -3.09 -5.40 14.74
CA ARG A 72 -1.76 -5.39 14.10
C ARG A 72 -1.82 -5.22 12.59
N ILE A 73 -2.80 -5.85 11.95
CA ILE A 73 -3.06 -5.67 10.51
C ILE A 73 -3.41 -4.20 10.24
N ASN A 74 -4.36 -3.63 10.99
CA ASN A 74 -4.73 -2.23 10.84
C ASN A 74 -3.57 -1.27 11.13
N ASP A 75 -2.78 -1.52 12.18
CA ASP A 75 -1.61 -0.72 12.52
C ASP A 75 -0.56 -0.73 11.40
N SER A 76 -0.39 -1.89 10.72
CA SER A 76 0.49 -1.98 9.56
C SER A 76 -0.07 -1.22 8.35
N ILE A 77 -1.36 -1.35 8.05
CA ILE A 77 -2.02 -0.59 6.97
C ILE A 77 -1.82 0.92 7.22
N VAL A 78 -2.16 1.41 8.41
CA VAL A 78 -2.02 2.83 8.78
C VAL A 78 -0.56 3.29 8.71
N ARG A 79 0.40 2.47 9.13
CA ARG A 79 1.83 2.79 9.04
C ARG A 79 2.27 3.06 7.60
N HIS A 80 1.71 2.34 6.63
CA HIS A 80 2.08 2.47 5.22
C HIS A 80 1.26 3.51 4.46
N GLU A 81 0.19 4.07 5.02
CA GLU A 81 -0.59 5.14 4.36
C GLU A 81 0.25 6.36 3.96
N THR A 82 1.31 6.65 4.73
CA THR A 82 2.23 7.76 4.45
C THR A 82 3.19 7.51 3.29
N ASP A 83 3.27 6.27 2.78
CA ASP A 83 4.16 5.92 1.65
C ASP A 83 3.63 6.42 0.30
N LEU A 84 2.38 6.91 0.27
CA LEU A 84 1.72 7.44 -0.90
C LEU A 84 1.33 8.91 -0.70
N PRO A 85 1.35 9.73 -1.78
CA PRO A 85 0.81 11.08 -1.73
C PRO A 85 -0.63 11.07 -1.21
N PRO A 86 -1.01 12.03 -0.34
CA PRO A 86 -2.31 12.07 0.29
C PRO A 86 -3.40 12.13 -0.76
N ARG A 87 -4.46 11.33 -0.58
CA ARG A 87 -5.54 11.18 -1.57
C ARG A 87 -6.20 12.50 -1.93
N ASN A 88 -6.44 13.35 -0.93
CA ASN A 88 -7.15 14.60 -1.08
C ASN A 88 -6.24 15.73 -0.63
N LEU A 89 -6.19 16.77 -1.44
CA LEU A 89 -5.71 18.05 -0.98
C LEU A 89 -6.77 18.72 -0.08
N PRO A 90 -6.36 19.54 0.88
CA PRO A 90 -7.27 20.45 1.57
C PRO A 90 -8.09 21.26 0.56
N GLU A 91 -9.35 21.55 0.89
CA GLU A 91 -10.24 22.33 0.01
C GLU A 91 -9.69 23.74 -0.28
N ASP A 92 -8.88 24.28 0.65
CA ASP A 92 -8.21 25.57 0.58
C ASP A 92 -6.75 25.49 0.08
N ALA A 93 -6.36 24.38 -0.56
CA ALA A 93 -5.02 24.22 -1.10
C ALA A 93 -4.67 25.35 -2.08
N SER A 94 -3.52 25.98 -1.85
CA SER A 94 -2.97 26.98 -2.77
C SER A 94 -2.53 26.35 -4.10
N PRO A 95 -2.44 27.14 -5.19
CA PRO A 95 -1.96 26.63 -6.48
C PRO A 95 -0.61 25.92 -6.40
N SER A 96 0.32 26.38 -5.55
CA SER A 96 1.62 25.73 -5.36
C SER A 96 1.50 24.36 -4.66
N GLN A 97 0.62 24.23 -3.68
CA GLN A 97 0.33 22.93 -3.04
C GLN A 97 -0.31 21.95 -4.03
N ILE A 98 -1.18 22.45 -4.91
CA ILE A 98 -1.78 21.61 -5.94
C ILE A 98 -0.74 21.15 -6.95
N MET A 99 0.10 22.06 -7.47
CA MET A 99 1.18 21.70 -8.39
C MET A 99 2.19 20.73 -7.77
N GLN A 100 2.52 20.90 -6.48
CA GLN A 100 3.39 19.98 -5.77
C GLN A 100 2.74 18.60 -5.66
N HIS A 101 1.48 18.53 -5.23
CA HIS A 101 0.76 17.26 -5.13
C HIS A 101 0.65 16.54 -6.47
N LEU A 102 0.36 17.26 -7.55
CA LEU A 102 0.35 16.71 -8.91
C LEU A 102 1.71 16.13 -9.31
N ARG A 103 2.82 16.78 -8.92
CA ARG A 103 4.18 16.26 -9.14
C ARG A 103 4.42 15.00 -8.30
N ASP A 104 4.09 15.03 -7.02
CA ASP A 104 4.25 13.89 -6.12
C ASP A 104 3.46 12.68 -6.63
N VAL A 105 2.24 12.90 -7.13
CA VAL A 105 1.43 11.83 -7.73
C VAL A 105 2.11 11.24 -8.96
N LYS A 106 2.61 12.11 -9.86
CA LYS A 106 3.27 11.71 -11.12
C LYS A 106 4.59 10.96 -10.88
N GLU A 107 5.31 11.27 -9.82
CA GLU A 107 6.61 10.65 -9.52
C GLU A 107 6.45 9.41 -8.65
N VAL A 108 5.63 9.46 -7.59
CA VAL A 108 5.56 8.41 -6.58
C VAL A 108 4.72 7.22 -7.04
N TYR A 109 3.54 7.44 -7.64
CA TYR A 109 2.66 6.31 -7.98
C TYR A 109 3.26 5.35 -9.02
N PRO A 110 3.84 5.81 -10.16
CA PRO A 110 4.48 4.88 -11.10
C PRO A 110 5.60 4.05 -10.47
N LEU A 111 6.41 4.66 -9.60
CA LEU A 111 7.47 3.95 -8.88
C LEU A 111 6.90 2.89 -7.94
N ARG A 112 5.89 3.24 -7.14
CA ARG A 112 5.27 2.30 -6.18
C ARG A 112 4.50 1.18 -6.89
N CYS A 113 3.77 1.48 -7.96
CA CYS A 113 3.06 0.47 -8.74
C CYS A 113 4.04 -0.44 -9.50
N GLY A 114 5.15 0.10 -10.01
CA GLY A 114 6.23 -0.72 -10.57
C GLY A 114 6.88 -1.65 -9.54
N GLN A 115 7.10 -1.17 -8.32
CA GLN A 115 7.58 -1.99 -7.20
C GLN A 115 6.57 -3.09 -6.83
N LEU A 116 5.28 -2.77 -6.79
CA LEU A 116 4.22 -3.75 -6.54
C LEU A 116 4.21 -4.86 -7.59
N ALA A 117 4.29 -4.50 -8.88
CA ALA A 117 4.33 -5.47 -9.97
C ALA A 117 5.55 -6.40 -9.91
N TRP A 118 6.62 -6.00 -9.21
CA TRP A 118 7.79 -6.83 -8.94
C TRP A 118 7.65 -7.67 -7.67
N GLU A 119 7.12 -7.10 -6.58
CA GLU A 119 7.01 -7.76 -5.27
C GLU A 119 5.80 -8.69 -5.13
N ALA A 120 4.74 -8.44 -5.89
CA ALA A 120 3.48 -9.16 -5.93
C ALA A 120 2.89 -9.14 -7.35
N PRO A 121 3.54 -9.80 -8.34
CA PRO A 121 3.11 -9.79 -9.74
C PRO A 121 1.69 -10.33 -9.96
N GLU A 122 1.18 -11.15 -9.03
CA GLU A 122 -0.19 -11.63 -8.99
C GLU A 122 -1.21 -10.53 -8.65
N ALA A 123 -0.80 -9.48 -7.92
CA ALA A 123 -1.68 -8.36 -7.56
C ALA A 123 -1.70 -7.27 -8.65
N LEU A 124 -0.60 -7.08 -9.39
CA LEU A 124 -0.51 -6.10 -10.48
C LEU A 124 0.37 -6.63 -11.60
N THR A 125 -0.24 -6.87 -12.77
CA THR A 125 0.47 -7.40 -13.94
C THR A 125 1.20 -6.29 -14.70
N SER A 126 2.16 -6.68 -15.56
CA SER A 126 2.84 -5.73 -16.45
C SER A 126 1.90 -5.03 -17.46
N GLU A 127 0.76 -5.65 -17.77
CA GLU A 127 -0.27 -5.04 -18.63
C GLU A 127 -1.08 -4.01 -17.84
N GLY A 128 -1.46 -4.34 -16.59
CA GLY A 128 -2.09 -3.40 -15.65
C GLY A 128 -1.20 -2.20 -15.33
N LEU A 129 0.13 -2.39 -15.31
CA LEU A 129 1.10 -1.31 -15.16
C LEU A 129 1.06 -0.34 -16.35
N LYS A 130 1.11 -0.86 -17.58
CA LYS A 130 1.08 -0.03 -18.79
C LYS A 130 -0.23 0.75 -18.94
N SER A 131 -1.36 0.12 -18.63
CA SER A 131 -2.67 0.77 -18.73
C SER A 131 -2.83 1.87 -17.67
N GLY A 132 -2.31 1.65 -16.46
CA GLY A 132 -2.31 2.64 -15.39
C GLY A 132 -1.40 3.84 -15.69
N ASP A 133 -0.18 3.63 -16.20
CA ASP A 133 0.73 4.70 -16.60
C ASP A 133 0.08 5.62 -17.66
N ALA A 134 -0.56 5.03 -18.67
CA ALA A 134 -1.25 5.78 -19.72
C ALA A 134 -2.40 6.63 -19.17
N GLN A 135 -3.25 6.05 -18.31
CA GLN A 135 -4.36 6.76 -17.67
C GLN A 135 -3.87 7.88 -16.73
N LEU A 136 -2.79 7.63 -16.00
CA LEU A 136 -2.19 8.62 -15.12
C LEU A 136 -1.70 9.84 -15.91
N ILE A 137 -0.99 9.61 -17.02
CA ILE A 137 -0.52 10.68 -17.91
C ILE A 137 -1.69 11.50 -18.45
N GLU A 138 -2.76 10.85 -18.92
CA GLU A 138 -3.95 11.53 -19.45
C GLU A 138 -4.62 12.42 -18.40
N ARG A 139 -4.87 11.88 -17.19
CA ARG A 139 -5.45 12.65 -16.07
C ARG A 139 -4.57 13.84 -15.71
N MET A 140 -3.25 13.64 -15.69
CA MET A 140 -2.29 14.69 -15.37
C MET A 140 -2.28 15.82 -16.39
N SER A 141 -2.25 15.50 -17.68
CA SER A 141 -2.30 16.50 -18.76
C SER A 141 -3.61 17.31 -18.75
N PHE A 142 -4.73 16.69 -18.35
CA PHE A 142 -6.00 17.40 -18.15
C PHE A 142 -5.89 18.46 -17.04
N PHE A 143 -5.33 18.12 -15.88
CA PHE A 143 -5.15 19.07 -14.79
C PHE A 143 -4.19 20.20 -15.13
N GLU A 144 -3.04 19.90 -15.75
CA GLU A 144 -2.10 20.94 -16.22
C GLU A 144 -2.78 21.93 -17.18
N THR A 145 -3.65 21.42 -18.06
CA THR A 145 -4.43 22.25 -18.99
C THR A 145 -5.46 23.14 -18.28
N LEU A 146 -6.15 22.61 -17.27
CA LEU A 146 -7.10 23.38 -16.47
C LEU A 146 -6.40 24.51 -15.69
N TYR A 147 -5.24 24.22 -15.08
CA TYR A 147 -4.47 25.22 -14.35
C TYR A 147 -3.87 26.29 -15.25
N ALA A 148 -3.37 25.93 -16.44
CA ALA A 148 -2.87 26.91 -17.41
C ALA A 148 -3.97 27.84 -17.96
N ARG A 149 -5.24 27.45 -17.84
CA ARG A 149 -6.41 28.23 -18.28
C ARG A 149 -7.15 28.94 -17.15
N ALA A 150 -6.77 28.70 -15.90
CA ALA A 150 -7.35 29.41 -14.76
C ALA A 150 -6.99 30.91 -14.90
N PRO A 151 -7.98 31.83 -14.91
CA PRO A 151 -7.69 33.25 -15.00
C PRO A 151 -6.83 33.64 -13.80
N GLU A 152 -5.73 34.37 -14.04
CA GLU A 152 -4.94 34.97 -12.95
C GLU A 152 -5.89 35.82 -12.12
N SER A 153 -6.24 35.34 -10.92
CA SER A 153 -7.02 36.10 -9.96
C SER A 153 -6.19 37.33 -9.58
N LYS A 154 -6.59 38.49 -10.10
CA LYS A 154 -6.06 39.81 -9.74
C LYS A 154 -6.38 40.16 -8.30
#